data_AF-A0A963W8T8-F1
#
_entry.id   AF-A0A963W8T8-F1
#
_cell.length_a   1.000
_cell.length_b   1.000
_cell.length_c   1.000
_cell.angle_alpha   90.00
_cell.angle_beta   90.00
_cell.angle_gamma   90.00
#
_symmetry.space_group_name_H-M   'P 1'
#
loop_
_entity.id
_entity.type
_entity.pdbx_description
1 polymer ?
#
loop_
_entity_poly.entity_id
_entity_poly.type
_entity_poly.pdbx_seq_one_letter_code
_entity_poly.pdbx_strand_id
1 'polypeptide(L)' 'MDIRAAEISKVIKDQIANFGTEAEVSEVGSVLSVGDGIARIHGLDNVQAGEMVKFANGVEGMALNLEADNVGVV' A
#
# COMPACT_ATOMS: atom_id res chain seq x y z
N MET A 1 14.07 18.77 -39.33
CA MET A 1 13.16 18.44 -38.22
C MET A 1 14.02 18.35 -36.97
N ASP A 2 14.28 19.49 -36.34
CA ASP A 2 15.10 19.57 -35.13
C ASP A 2 14.22 19.20 -33.94
N ILE A 3 14.32 17.93 -33.53
CA ILE A 3 13.75 17.48 -32.27
C ILE A 3 14.49 18.23 -31.16
N ARG A 4 13.85 19.24 -30.59
CA ARG A 4 14.43 20.07 -29.53
C ARG A 4 14.54 19.20 -28.27
N ALA A 5 15.75 18.75 -27.96
CA ALA A 5 16.03 17.96 -26.74
C ALA A 5 15.49 18.60 -25.44
N ALA A 6 15.30 19.92 -25.45
CA ALA A 6 14.65 20.67 -24.38
C ALA A 6 13.18 20.27 -24.14
N GLU A 7 12.40 19.97 -25.18
CA GLU A 7 11.01 19.52 -25.04
C GLU A 7 10.95 18.11 -24.46
N ILE A 8 11.80 17.20 -24.93
CA ILE A 8 11.87 15.82 -24.39
C ILE A 8 12.30 15.85 -22.92
N SER A 9 13.29 16.67 -22.57
CA SER A 9 13.75 16.82 -21.18
C SER A 9 12.67 17.38 -20.26
N LYS A 10 11.83 18.28 -20.77
CA LYS A 10 10.69 18.83 -20.02
C LYS A 10 9.62 17.77 -19.79
N VAL A 11 9.24 17.02 -20.81
CA VAL A 11 8.26 15.92 -20.70
C VAL A 11 8.71 14.86 -19.70
N ILE A 12 9.99 14.46 -19.73
CA ILE A 12 10.53 13.48 -18.77
C ILE A 12 10.55 14.06 -17.34
N LYS A 13 10.94 15.33 -17.16
CA LYS A 13 10.88 15.98 -15.85
C LYS A 13 9.46 16.09 -15.32
N ASP A 14 8.49 16.44 -16.16
CA ASP A 14 7.08 16.55 -15.79
C ASP A 14 6.51 15.16 -15.45
N GLN A 15 6.91 14.11 -16.18
CA GLN A 15 6.54 12.73 -15.86
C GLN A 15 7.14 12.26 -14.54
N ILE A 16 8.41 12.56 -14.24
CA ILE A 16 9.05 12.20 -12.97
C ILE A 16 8.44 13.00 -11.80
N ALA A 17 8.14 14.28 -12.00
CA ALA A 17 7.49 15.12 -10.99
C ALA A 17 6.10 14.61 -10.63
N ASN A 18 5.39 14.03 -11.62
CA ASN A 18 4.08 13.40 -11.43
C ASN A 18 4.17 11.90 -11.15
N PHE A 19 5.38 11.32 -11.08
CA PHE A 19 5.57 9.90 -10.82
C PHE A 19 5.53 9.68 -9.30
N GLY A 20 4.44 9.10 -8.82
CA GLY A 20 4.32 8.62 -7.44
C GLY A 20 3.44 9.45 -6.51
N THR A 21 2.51 10.26 -7.03
CA THR A 21 1.68 11.13 -6.18
C THR A 21 0.27 10.62 -5.85
N GLU A 22 -0.04 9.36 -6.14
CA GLU A 22 -1.23 8.71 -5.57
C GLU A 22 -0.83 7.31 -5.12
N ALA A 23 -0.36 7.20 -3.89
CA ALA A 23 -0.51 5.93 -3.18
C ALA A 23 -2.02 5.73 -3.07
N GLU A 24 -2.58 4.86 -3.91
CA GLU A 24 -3.99 4.48 -3.81
C GLU A 24 -4.20 3.86 -2.44
N VAL A 25 -4.81 4.64 -1.55
CA VAL A 25 -5.14 4.21 -0.20
C VAL A 25 -6.10 3.04 -0.31
N SER A 26 -5.65 1.86 0.09
CA SER A 26 -6.43 0.64 0.01
C SER A 26 -6.99 0.24 1.37
N GLU A 27 -8.32 0.21 1.48
CA GLU A 27 -9.02 -0.37 2.64
C GLU A 27 -9.05 -1.90 2.62
N VAL A 28 -8.53 -2.52 1.56
CA VAL A 28 -8.42 -3.97 1.41
C VAL A 28 -6.95 -4.36 1.35
N GLY A 29 -6.60 -5.47 2.00
CA GLY A 29 -5.24 -5.98 1.99
C GLY A 29 -5.13 -7.42 1.49
N SER A 30 -3.91 -7.79 1.13
CA SER A 30 -3.55 -9.18 0.77
C SER A 30 -2.68 -9.80 1.84
N VAL A 31 -3.03 -11.00 2.30
CA VAL A 31 -2.24 -11.74 3.29
C VAL A 31 -0.94 -12.22 2.65
N LEU A 32 0.19 -11.76 3.18
CA LEU A 32 1.53 -12.17 2.75
C LEU A 32 1.97 -13.47 3.43
N SER A 33 1.71 -13.59 4.73
CA SER A 33 2.13 -14.74 5.54
C SER A 33 1.26 -14.89 6.77
N VAL A 34 1.12 -16.13 7.27
CA VAL A 34 0.46 -16.44 8.54
C VAL A 34 1.36 -17.37 9.35
N GLY A 35 1.59 -17.05 10.62
CA GLY A 35 2.37 -17.89 11.55
C GLY A 35 1.97 -17.62 13.00
N ASP A 36 1.83 -18.68 13.79
CA ASP A 36 1.47 -18.61 15.22
C ASP A 36 0.25 -17.72 15.54
N GLY A 37 -0.72 -17.68 14.63
CA GLY A 37 -1.93 -16.85 14.76
C GLY A 37 -1.77 -15.40 14.32
N ILE A 38 -0.58 -15.00 13.84
CA ILE A 38 -0.33 -13.64 13.34
C ILE A 38 -0.30 -13.67 11.80
N ALA A 39 -1.17 -12.87 11.18
CA ALA A 39 -1.19 -12.62 9.75
C ALA A 39 -0.48 -11.29 9.44
N ARG A 40 0.43 -11.31 8.45
CA ARG A 40 1.00 -10.08 7.86
C ARG A 40 0.26 -9.75 6.59
N ILE A 41 -0.27 -8.54 6.50
CA ILE A 41 -1.15 -8.11 5.42
C ILE A 41 -0.53 -6.87 4.75
N HIS A 42 -0.44 -6.86 3.43
CA HIS A 42 -0.05 -5.68 2.66
C HIS A 42 -1.29 -4.88 2.24
N GLY A 43 -1.22 -3.55 2.27
CA GLY A 43 -2.37 -2.64 2.13
C GLY A 43 -2.96 -2.28 3.50
N LEU A 44 -4.29 -2.09 3.57
CA LEU A 44 -4.98 -1.61 4.77
C LEU A 44 -4.43 -0.27 5.25
N ASP A 45 -4.16 0.68 4.35
CA ASP A 45 -3.35 1.87 4.65
C ASP A 45 -4.01 2.83 5.68
N ASN A 46 -5.34 2.74 5.82
CA ASN A 46 -6.12 3.52 6.77
C ASN A 46 -6.44 2.78 8.08
N VAL A 47 -6.01 1.52 8.23
CA VAL A 47 -6.37 0.72 9.41
C VAL A 47 -5.74 1.28 10.66
N GLN A 48 -6.51 1.32 11.75
CA GLN A 48 -6.05 1.81 13.03
C GLN A 48 -5.59 0.66 13.92
N ALA A 49 -4.65 0.97 14.82
CA ALA A 49 -4.24 0.01 15.84
C ALA A 49 -5.44 -0.32 16.75
N GLY A 50 -5.71 -1.60 16.94
CA GLY A 50 -6.86 -2.11 17.67
C GLY A 50 -8.14 -2.27 16.83
N GLU A 51 -8.10 -1.95 15.54
CA GLU A 51 -9.25 -2.14 14.64
C GLU A 51 -9.44 -3.61 14.28
N MET A 52 -10.70 -4.02 14.11
CA MET A 52 -11.06 -5.37 13.70
C MET A 52 -10.99 -5.50 12.18
N VAL A 53 -10.15 -6.41 11.70
CA VAL A 53 -9.98 -6.75 10.30
C VAL A 53 -10.68 -8.06 10.01
N LYS A 54 -11.56 -8.07 9.00
CA LYS A 54 -12.28 -9.26 8.57
C LYS A 54 -11.56 -9.95 7.41
N PHE A 55 -11.22 -11.21 7.60
CA PHE A 55 -10.63 -12.06 6.57
C PHE A 55 -11.71 -12.61 5.63
N ALA A 56 -11.29 -13.03 4.43
CA ALA A 56 -12.18 -13.58 3.41
C ALA A 56 -12.94 -14.84 3.86
N ASN A 57 -12.40 -15.60 4.81
CA ASN A 57 -13.02 -16.77 5.42
C ASN A 57 -14.03 -16.43 6.54
N GLY A 58 -14.25 -15.14 6.83
CA GLY A 58 -15.15 -14.67 7.87
C GLY A 58 -14.57 -14.64 9.28
N VAL A 59 -13.31 -15.05 9.47
CA VAL A 59 -12.59 -14.84 10.72
C VAL A 59 -12.30 -13.36 10.87
N GLU A 60 -12.34 -12.87 12.10
CA GLU A 60 -11.96 -11.50 12.44
C GLU A 60 -10.69 -11.55 13.29
N GLY A 61 -9.78 -10.62 13.03
CA GLY A 61 -8.57 -10.44 13.83
C GLY A 61 -8.35 -8.96 14.14
N MET A 62 -7.47 -8.68 15.09
CA MET A 62 -7.19 -7.32 15.54
C MET A 62 -5.87 -6.83 14.96
N ALA A 63 -5.88 -5.65 14.34
CA ALA A 63 -4.67 -4.98 13.88
C ALA A 63 -3.82 -4.52 15.09
N LEU A 64 -2.68 -5.17 15.31
CA LEU A 64 -1.78 -4.88 16.43
C LEU A 64 -0.62 -3.97 16.01
N ASN A 65 0.06 -4.34 14.92
CA ASN A 65 1.25 -3.65 14.43
C ASN A 65 0.97 -3.00 13.09
N LEU A 66 1.31 -1.72 12.95
CA LEU A 66 1.23 -0.97 11.70
C LEU A 66 2.66 -0.64 11.26
N GLU A 67 3.20 -1.38 10.29
CA GLU A 67 4.48 -1.08 9.65
C GLU A 67 4.22 -0.29 8.34
N ALA A 68 5.26 0.35 7.80
CA ALA A 68 5.13 1.14 6.57
C ALA A 68 4.61 0.33 5.37
N ASP A 69 4.97 -0.97 5.33
CA ASP A 69 4.68 -1.82 4.17
C ASP A 69 3.71 -2.97 4.50
N ASN A 70 3.34 -3.17 5.77
CA ASN A 70 2.44 -4.25 6.17
C ASN A 70 1.81 -4.02 7.55
N VAL A 71 0.69 -4.71 7.78
CA VAL A 71 -0.06 -4.72 9.02
C VAL A 71 -0.04 -6.11 9.63
N GLY A 72 0.26 -6.20 10.92
CA GLY A 72 0.18 -7.42 11.72
C GLY A 72 -1.20 -7.54 12.37
N VAL A 73 -1.94 -8.58 12.02
CA VAL A 73 -3.26 -8.91 12.55
C VAL A 73 -3.19 -10.22 13.33
N VAL A 74 -3.75 -10.26 14.54
CA VAL A 74 -3.88 -11.49 15.37
C VAL A 74 -5.31 -11.99 15.45
#